data_AF-A0A3B8Z150-F1
#
_entry.id   AF-A0A3B8Z150-F1
#
_cell.length_a   1.000
_cell.length_b   1.000
_cell.length_c   1.000
_cell.angle_alpha   90.00
_cell.angle_beta   90.00
_cell.angle_gamma   90.00
#
_symmetry.space_group_name_H-M   'P 1'
#
loop_
_entity.id
_entity.type
_entity.pdbx_description
1 polymer ?
#
loop_
_entity_poly.entity_id
_entity_poly.type
_entity_poly.pdbx_seq_one_letter_code
_entity_poly.pdbx_strand_id
1 'polypeptide(L)'
;MINKSIQKCSNTGFGGAMSPRQRHQARRPAVGWLLGLVFLVGACGSPHAVPDDPHVDLMIGASSPDGGVLVVDYDFSQAFEVFENTIVGSLVLWSGSDPGFGLVEFDEPEEGVYPLMSGVEVTLVITALDPGVQFRFDGVALDEVGDSVVLGSSPGLHGHGEWQVILPEGTESGEYLLEFRLEADRIYDPSEPAQARLVPVEGDGHDDHEGHDEHDEDHDED
;
A
#
# COMPACT_ATOMS: atom_id res chain seq x y z
N MET A 1 12.81 25.78 42.14
CA MET A 1 11.65 26.58 42.56
C MET A 1 11.45 27.72 41.56
N ILE A 2 10.59 27.56 40.56
CA ILE A 2 9.94 28.64 39.77
C ILE A 2 8.59 28.06 39.35
N ASN A 3 7.57 28.91 39.42
CA ASN A 3 6.16 28.58 39.57
C ASN A 3 5.41 28.60 38.22
N LYS A 4 4.46 27.67 38.08
CA LYS A 4 3.15 27.70 37.40
C LYS A 4 2.82 28.86 36.44
N SER A 5 2.25 28.52 35.27
CA SER A 5 0.89 28.94 34.92
C SER A 5 0.29 28.08 33.80
N ILE A 6 -0.81 27.37 34.12
CA ILE A 6 -1.65 26.62 33.18
C ILE A 6 -2.92 27.46 33.01
N GLN A 7 -3.23 27.85 31.77
CA GLN A 7 -4.43 28.63 31.45
C GLN A 7 -5.44 27.70 30.76
N LYS A 8 -6.45 27.27 31.51
CA LYS A 8 -7.63 26.56 31.03
C LYS A 8 -8.60 27.59 30.42
N CYS A 9 -8.94 27.42 29.14
CA CYS A 9 -10.10 28.06 28.55
C CYS A 9 -11.21 27.02 28.40
N SER A 10 -12.15 27.05 29.34
CA SER A 10 -13.46 26.41 29.25
C SER A 10 -14.42 27.37 28.52
N ASN A 11 -14.98 26.94 27.38
CA ASN A 11 -16.07 27.65 26.72
C ASN A 11 -17.31 26.74 26.68
N THR A 12 -18.26 27.04 27.55
CA THR A 12 -19.62 26.50 27.60
C THR A 12 -20.57 27.46 26.87
N GLY A 13 -21.24 26.98 25.82
CA GLY A 13 -22.42 27.63 25.22
C GLY A 13 -23.28 26.54 24.56
N PHE A 14 -24.30 26.00 25.23
CA PHE A 14 -25.69 26.46 25.28
C PHE A 14 -26.37 26.68 23.91
N GLY A 15 -27.26 25.73 23.58
CA GLY A 15 -28.63 26.05 23.18
C GLY A 15 -28.93 26.18 21.69
N GLY A 16 -29.61 25.16 21.14
CA GLY A 16 -30.21 25.25 19.80
C GLY A 16 -31.02 24.02 19.41
N ALA A 17 -32.11 23.74 20.13
CA ALA A 17 -33.12 22.77 19.70
C ALA A 17 -34.13 23.43 18.75
N MET A 18 -34.24 22.93 17.51
CA MET A 18 -35.33 23.12 16.53
C MET A 18 -35.00 22.18 15.36
N SER A 19 -35.87 21.43 14.69
CA SER A 19 -37.29 21.07 14.79
C SER A 19 -37.46 19.96 13.73
N PRO A 20 -38.22 18.87 13.97
CA PRO A 20 -38.44 17.84 12.95
C PRO A 20 -39.49 18.34 11.95
N ARG A 21 -39.13 18.50 10.67
CA ARG A 21 -40.10 18.64 9.58
C ARG A 21 -40.28 17.31 8.88
N GLN A 22 -41.31 16.59 9.31
CA GLN A 22 -42.00 15.62 8.46
C GLN A 22 -42.45 16.31 7.16
N ARG A 23 -42.10 15.74 6.01
CA ARG A 23 -42.90 15.89 4.78
C ARG A 23 -43.10 14.53 4.12
N HIS A 24 -44.35 14.09 4.25
CA HIS A 24 -45.18 13.45 3.23
C HIS A 24 -44.50 12.58 2.15
N GLN A 25 -44.70 11.28 2.35
CA GLN A 25 -45.18 10.30 1.36
C GLN A 25 -45.46 10.81 -0.06
N ALA A 26 -44.86 10.13 -1.05
CA ALA A 26 -45.50 9.86 -2.33
C ALA A 26 -45.19 8.43 -2.77
N ARG A 27 -46.14 7.53 -2.48
CA ARG A 27 -46.25 6.23 -3.14
C ARG A 27 -46.67 6.45 -4.60
N ARG A 28 -46.01 5.79 -5.55
CA ARG A 28 -46.61 5.44 -6.85
C ARG A 28 -46.27 3.99 -7.23
N PRO A 29 -47.26 3.17 -7.63
CA PRO A 29 -47.08 1.84 -8.19
C PRO A 29 -47.14 1.85 -9.73
N ALA A 30 -46.49 0.87 -10.37
CA ALA A 30 -46.80 0.24 -11.67
C ALA A 30 -45.48 -0.42 -12.16
N VAL A 31 -45.30 -1.75 -12.08
CA VAL A 31 -45.85 -2.78 -12.98
C VAL A 31 -45.78 -2.37 -14.45
N GLY A 32 -44.75 -2.85 -15.13
CA GLY A 32 -44.61 -2.84 -16.58
C GLY A 32 -43.85 -4.10 -17.02
N TRP A 33 -44.59 -5.08 -17.51
CA TRP A 33 -44.08 -6.24 -18.26
C TRP A 33 -43.56 -5.80 -19.62
N LEU A 34 -42.47 -6.39 -20.12
CA LEU A 34 -42.31 -6.98 -21.47
C LEU A 34 -40.81 -7.34 -21.67
N LEU A 35 -40.48 -8.63 -21.82
CA LEU A 35 -40.34 -9.37 -23.08
C LEU A 35 -38.94 -9.22 -23.72
N GLY A 36 -38.12 -10.23 -23.44
CA GLY A 36 -37.26 -10.97 -24.37
C GLY A 36 -36.50 -10.19 -25.44
N LEU A 37 -35.17 -10.15 -25.29
CA LEU A 37 -34.28 -10.32 -26.42
C LEU A 37 -33.17 -11.32 -26.05
N VAL A 38 -33.18 -12.45 -26.75
CA VAL A 38 -32.09 -13.43 -26.79
C VAL A 38 -31.01 -12.82 -27.67
N PHE A 39 -29.88 -12.44 -27.08
CA PHE A 39 -28.67 -12.13 -27.84
C PHE A 39 -27.77 -13.36 -27.91
N LEU A 40 -27.34 -13.66 -29.13
CA LEU A 40 -26.36 -14.68 -29.47
C LEU A 40 -25.11 -14.55 -28.60
N VAL A 41 -24.74 -15.67 -27.98
CA VAL A 41 -23.42 -15.88 -27.36
C VAL A 41 -22.39 -16.00 -28.49
N GLY A 42 -21.79 -14.88 -28.87
CA GLY A 42 -20.53 -14.87 -29.61
C GLY A 42 -19.39 -15.09 -28.62
N ALA A 43 -18.85 -16.30 -28.57
CA ALA A 43 -17.62 -16.59 -27.87
C ALA A 43 -16.46 -15.88 -28.58
N CYS A 44 -16.26 -14.59 -28.26
CA CYS A 44 -14.96 -13.97 -28.47
C CYS A 44 -14.01 -14.66 -27.48
N GLY A 45 -12.99 -15.32 -28.01
CA GLY A 45 -11.90 -15.82 -27.19
C GLY A 45 -11.39 -14.66 -26.35
N SER A 46 -11.45 -14.82 -25.02
CA SER A 46 -10.81 -13.88 -24.12
C SER A 46 -9.37 -13.71 -24.60
N PRO A 47 -8.89 -12.47 -24.83
CA PRO A 47 -7.46 -12.28 -24.98
C PRO A 47 -6.82 -12.98 -23.78
N HIS A 48 -5.84 -13.85 -24.04
CA HIS A 48 -4.97 -14.30 -22.96
C HIS A 48 -4.41 -13.01 -22.39
N ALA A 49 -4.86 -12.62 -21.19
CA ALA A 49 -4.11 -11.69 -20.38
C ALA A 49 -2.71 -12.31 -20.34
N VAL A 50 -1.76 -11.63 -20.97
CA VAL A 50 -0.36 -11.84 -20.62
C VAL A 50 -0.36 -11.67 -19.10
N PRO A 51 0.12 -12.65 -18.31
CA PRO A 51 0.29 -12.40 -16.90
C PRO A 51 1.12 -11.13 -16.83
N ASP A 52 0.49 -10.04 -16.39
CA ASP A 52 1.18 -8.78 -16.14
C ASP A 52 2.37 -9.16 -15.29
N ASP A 53 3.54 -8.72 -15.75
CA ASP A 53 4.77 -8.83 -14.99
C ASP A 53 4.43 -8.27 -13.61
N PRO A 54 4.35 -9.10 -12.55
CA PRO A 54 3.86 -8.63 -11.28
C PRO A 54 4.82 -7.53 -10.85
N HIS A 55 4.34 -6.28 -10.85
CA HIS A 55 5.13 -5.17 -10.40
C HIS A 55 5.65 -5.55 -9.02
N VAL A 56 6.96 -5.80 -8.93
CA VAL A 56 7.60 -6.18 -7.68
C VAL A 56 7.54 -4.98 -6.73
N ASP A 57 7.34 -3.76 -7.25
CA ASP A 57 7.16 -2.55 -6.46
C ASP A 57 5.70 -2.09 -6.37
N LEU A 58 5.36 -1.43 -5.27
CA LEU A 58 4.19 -0.58 -5.12
C LEU A 58 4.38 0.69 -5.96
N MET A 59 3.60 0.84 -7.03
CA MET A 59 3.73 1.99 -7.93
C MET A 59 2.94 3.19 -7.41
N ILE A 60 3.63 4.31 -7.19
CA ILE A 60 3.01 5.53 -6.64
C ILE A 60 2.74 6.53 -7.76
N GLY A 61 1.50 6.99 -7.83
CA GLY A 61 1.05 7.99 -8.80
C GLY A 61 0.02 8.95 -8.22
N ALA A 62 -0.70 9.62 -9.11
CA ALA A 62 -1.76 10.56 -8.81
C ALA A 62 -3.03 10.24 -9.59
N SER A 63 -4.18 10.62 -9.04
CA SER A 63 -5.48 10.44 -9.69
C SER A 63 -5.77 11.45 -10.82
N SER A 64 -4.86 12.39 -11.10
CA SER A 64 -5.00 13.44 -12.12
C SER A 64 -3.62 13.99 -12.52
N PRO A 65 -3.42 14.46 -13.78
CA PRO A 65 -2.12 14.94 -14.27
C PRO A 65 -1.48 16.08 -13.46
N ASP A 66 -2.31 16.96 -12.89
CA ASP A 66 -1.86 18.20 -12.24
C ASP A 66 -2.06 18.20 -10.70
N GLY A 67 -2.34 17.03 -10.09
CA GLY A 67 -2.65 16.93 -8.66
C GLY A 67 -3.64 15.80 -8.34
N GLY A 68 -4.44 15.97 -7.30
CA GLY A 68 -5.50 15.02 -6.94
C GLY A 68 -5.13 14.19 -5.71
N VAL A 69 -5.55 12.93 -5.68
CA VAL A 69 -5.27 12.00 -4.58
C VAL A 69 -4.03 11.18 -4.95
N LEU A 70 -3.13 10.91 -4.00
CA LEU A 70 -2.08 9.91 -4.20
C LEU A 70 -2.71 8.52 -4.44
N VAL A 71 -2.21 7.80 -5.43
CA VAL A 71 -2.66 6.44 -5.76
C VAL A 71 -1.49 5.49 -5.56
N VAL A 72 -1.77 4.35 -4.93
CA VAL A 72 -0.87 3.20 -4.89
C VAL A 72 -1.45 2.15 -5.80
N ASP A 73 -0.79 1.94 -6.94
CA ASP A 73 -1.16 0.91 -7.89
C ASP A 73 -0.38 -0.38 -7.57
N TYR A 74 -1.12 -1.37 -7.05
CA TYR A 74 -0.60 -2.66 -6.61
C TYR A 74 -1.76 -3.64 -6.39
N ASP A 75 -1.54 -4.94 -6.68
CA ASP A 75 -2.49 -6.00 -6.37
C ASP A 75 -2.39 -6.44 -4.91
N PHE A 76 -3.07 -5.73 -4.01
CA PHE A 76 -3.14 -6.08 -2.59
C PHE A 76 -3.90 -7.39 -2.29
N SER A 77 -4.36 -8.13 -3.31
CA SER A 77 -4.79 -9.51 -3.11
C SER A 77 -3.59 -10.46 -2.91
N GLN A 78 -2.38 -10.05 -3.32
CA GLN A 78 -1.14 -10.77 -3.06
C GLN A 78 -0.62 -10.50 -1.65
N ALA A 79 0.03 -11.51 -1.06
CA ALA A 79 0.67 -11.39 0.24
C ALA A 79 2.13 -10.96 0.07
N PHE A 80 2.66 -10.27 1.08
CA PHE A 80 4.05 -9.90 1.16
C PHE A 80 4.76 -11.04 1.90
N GLU A 81 5.48 -11.86 1.16
CA GLU A 81 6.20 -12.97 1.75
C GLU A 81 7.38 -12.43 2.56
N VAL A 82 7.52 -12.91 3.80
CA VAL A 82 8.66 -12.58 4.65
C VAL A 82 9.31 -13.87 5.11
N PHE A 83 10.64 -13.90 5.12
CA PHE A 83 11.42 -15.10 5.36
C PHE A 83 12.16 -15.02 6.67
N GLU A 84 12.45 -16.18 7.27
CA GLU A 84 13.20 -16.23 8.53
C GLU A 84 14.58 -15.58 8.31
N ASN A 85 14.89 -14.57 9.12
CA ASN A 85 16.16 -13.83 9.04
C ASN A 85 17.07 -14.19 10.21
N THR A 86 16.58 -14.00 11.44
CA THR A 86 17.41 -14.23 12.63
C THR A 86 16.59 -14.58 13.87
N ILE A 87 17.22 -15.26 14.82
CA ILE A 87 16.63 -15.64 16.11
C ILE A 87 17.39 -14.94 17.23
N VAL A 88 16.68 -14.18 18.07
CA VAL A 88 17.22 -13.48 19.24
C VAL A 88 16.51 -13.97 20.50
N GLY A 89 17.17 -14.85 21.24
CA GLY A 89 16.57 -15.49 22.41
C GLY A 89 15.46 -16.44 21.99
N SER A 90 14.21 -16.15 22.37
CA SER A 90 13.02 -16.90 21.97
C SER A 90 12.15 -16.16 20.96
N LEU A 91 12.71 -15.15 20.27
CA LEU A 91 12.03 -14.37 19.23
C LEU A 91 12.69 -14.67 17.89
N VAL A 92 11.85 -14.82 16.87
CA VAL A 92 12.23 -15.01 15.47
C VAL A 92 11.85 -13.75 14.71
N LEU A 93 12.81 -13.17 13.99
CA LEU A 93 12.58 -12.09 13.04
C LEU A 93 12.37 -12.70 11.65
N TRP A 94 11.23 -12.36 11.06
CA TRP A 94 10.90 -12.61 9.66
C TRP A 94 11.00 -11.30 8.90
N SER A 95 11.62 -11.29 7.73
CA SER A 95 11.76 -10.08 6.91
C SER A 95 11.71 -10.35 5.41
N GLY A 96 11.21 -9.39 4.64
CA GLY A 96 11.27 -9.35 3.17
C GLY A 96 11.41 -7.90 2.69
N SER A 97 12.07 -7.69 1.55
CA SER A 97 12.20 -6.37 0.91
C SER A 97 11.06 -6.05 -0.04
N ASP A 98 10.35 -7.09 -0.50
CA ASP A 98 9.40 -6.98 -1.58
C ASP A 98 7.96 -7.06 -1.04
N PRO A 99 7.05 -6.19 -1.53
CA PRO A 99 7.29 -5.20 -2.57
C PRO A 99 8.07 -3.95 -2.10
N GLY A 100 8.87 -3.37 -3.01
CA GLY A 100 9.50 -2.06 -2.85
C GLY A 100 8.58 -0.90 -3.22
N PHE A 101 9.10 0.33 -3.34
CA PHE A 101 8.33 1.50 -3.78
C PHE A 101 8.91 2.08 -5.06
N GLY A 102 8.04 2.36 -6.03
CA GLY A 102 8.37 2.99 -7.30
C GLY A 102 7.43 4.14 -7.65
N LEU A 103 7.67 4.78 -8.79
CA LEU A 103 6.82 5.84 -9.32
C LEU A 103 6.24 5.43 -10.67
N VAL A 104 4.98 5.78 -10.90
CA VAL A 104 4.38 5.73 -12.23
C VAL A 104 5.13 6.69 -13.16
N GLU A 105 5.69 6.19 -14.25
CA GLU A 105 6.55 6.96 -15.16
C GLU A 105 5.78 7.63 -16.30
N PHE A 106 4.63 7.08 -16.68
CA PHE A 106 3.82 7.52 -17.82
C PHE A 106 2.36 7.69 -17.45
N ASP A 107 1.63 8.52 -18.20
CA ASP A 107 0.18 8.68 -18.03
C ASP A 107 -0.55 7.38 -18.39
N GLU A 108 -1.39 6.89 -17.49
CA GLU A 108 -2.23 5.70 -17.66
C GLU A 108 -3.71 6.09 -17.50
N PRO A 109 -4.27 6.85 -18.46
CA PRO A 109 -5.62 7.42 -18.32
C PRO A 109 -6.74 6.35 -18.30
N GLU A 110 -6.47 5.14 -18.79
CA GLU A 110 -7.41 4.01 -18.73
C GLU A 110 -7.56 3.47 -17.30
N GLU A 111 -6.51 3.58 -16.50
CA GLU A 111 -6.44 3.16 -15.10
C GLU A 111 -6.65 4.33 -14.14
N GLY A 112 -6.57 5.56 -14.66
CA GLY A 112 -6.78 6.79 -13.91
C GLY A 112 -5.58 7.17 -13.04
N VAL A 113 -4.40 6.68 -13.40
CA VAL A 113 -3.14 6.92 -12.69
C VAL A 113 -2.20 7.75 -13.56
N TYR A 114 -1.54 8.73 -12.94
CA TYR A 114 -0.66 9.68 -13.61
C TYR A 114 0.62 9.88 -12.80
N PRO A 115 1.75 10.23 -13.44
CA PRO A 115 3.01 10.49 -12.74
C PRO A 115 2.90 11.65 -11.74
N LEU A 116 3.63 11.54 -10.63
CA LEU A 116 3.78 12.66 -9.70
C LEU A 116 4.60 13.79 -10.31
N MET A 117 4.21 15.04 -10.02
CA MET A 117 5.03 16.19 -10.40
C MET A 117 6.42 16.15 -9.75
N SER A 118 7.42 16.64 -10.47
CA SER A 118 8.80 16.67 -9.98
C SER A 118 8.94 17.51 -8.71
N GLY A 119 9.73 17.01 -7.76
CA GLY A 119 10.01 17.65 -6.47
C GLY A 119 8.98 17.34 -5.38
N VAL A 120 7.97 16.52 -5.66
CA VAL A 120 7.00 16.05 -4.67
C VAL A 120 7.67 15.02 -3.78
N GLU A 121 7.73 15.30 -2.47
CA GLU A 121 8.20 14.38 -1.46
C GLU A 121 7.05 13.49 -0.99
N VAL A 122 7.27 12.17 -0.92
CA VAL A 122 6.28 11.20 -0.48
C VAL A 122 6.67 10.63 0.88
N THR A 123 5.72 10.64 1.81
CA THR A 123 5.85 10.12 3.17
C THR A 123 4.89 8.95 3.37
N LEU A 124 5.39 7.83 3.89
CA LEU A 124 4.56 6.72 4.37
C LEU A 124 4.16 6.97 5.82
N VAL A 125 2.89 6.75 6.15
CA VAL A 125 2.35 6.88 7.52
C VAL A 125 1.62 5.59 7.90
N ILE A 126 1.99 4.98 9.02
CA ILE A 126 1.31 3.80 9.57
C ILE A 126 -0.03 4.21 10.16
N THR A 127 -1.10 3.54 9.73
CA THR A 127 -2.47 3.78 10.20
C THR A 127 -3.02 2.67 11.09
N ALA A 128 -2.53 1.44 10.93
CA ALA A 128 -2.78 0.31 11.82
C ALA A 128 -1.71 -0.77 11.62
N LEU A 129 -1.52 -1.64 12.61
CA LEU A 129 -0.63 -2.79 12.52
C LEU A 129 -0.96 -3.82 13.60
N ASP A 130 -0.72 -5.09 13.29
CA ASP A 130 -0.80 -6.18 14.25
C ASP A 130 0.42 -6.19 15.21
N PRO A 131 0.31 -6.77 16.42
CA PRO A 131 1.43 -6.88 17.33
C PRO A 131 2.63 -7.64 16.72
N GLY A 132 3.82 -7.06 16.82
CA GLY A 132 5.06 -7.64 16.30
C GLY A 132 5.34 -7.34 14.83
N VAL A 133 4.42 -6.66 14.13
CA VAL A 133 4.65 -6.16 12.77
C VAL A 133 5.40 -4.82 12.84
N GLN A 134 6.33 -4.60 11.91
CA GLN A 134 6.93 -3.29 11.69
C GLN A 134 7.38 -3.13 10.24
N PHE A 135 7.57 -1.89 9.81
CA PHE A 135 8.23 -1.57 8.55
C PHE A 135 9.51 -0.79 8.82
N ARG A 136 10.62 -1.15 8.16
CA ARG A 136 11.90 -0.45 8.32
C ARG A 136 12.34 0.17 7.02
N PHE A 137 12.69 1.45 7.03
CA PHE A 137 13.17 2.16 5.85
C PHE A 137 14.32 3.09 6.23
N ASP A 138 15.44 3.02 5.51
CA ASP A 138 16.66 3.79 5.80
C ASP A 138 17.10 3.74 7.29
N GLY A 139 16.89 2.59 7.93
CA GLY A 139 17.24 2.37 9.34
C GLY A 139 16.26 2.94 10.36
N VAL A 140 15.17 3.58 9.93
CA VAL A 140 14.05 3.99 10.79
C VAL A 140 13.04 2.85 10.86
N ALA A 141 12.70 2.40 12.06
CA ALA A 141 11.61 1.46 12.28
C ALA A 141 10.30 2.22 12.51
N LEU A 142 9.23 1.74 11.90
CA LEU A 142 7.85 2.18 12.10
C LEU A 142 7.08 1.02 12.72
N ASP A 143 6.87 1.08 14.03
CA ASP A 143 6.27 0.02 14.85
C ASP A 143 5.11 0.53 15.72
N GLU A 144 4.70 1.79 15.53
CA GLU A 144 3.53 2.39 16.16
C GLU A 144 2.60 3.09 15.15
N VAL A 145 1.30 3.18 15.47
CA VAL A 145 0.34 3.95 14.66
C VAL A 145 0.70 5.44 14.71
N GLY A 146 0.81 6.05 13.53
CA GLY A 146 1.23 7.43 13.35
C GLY A 146 2.73 7.61 13.10
N ASP A 147 3.52 6.54 13.21
CA ASP A 147 4.90 6.55 12.74
C ASP A 147 4.93 6.83 11.24
N SER A 148 5.96 7.56 10.82
CA SER A 148 6.13 7.95 9.43
C SER A 148 7.58 8.06 8.99
N VAL A 149 7.82 7.86 7.69
CA VAL A 149 9.13 8.00 7.06
C VAL A 149 8.98 8.60 5.66
N VAL A 150 9.94 9.44 5.26
CA VAL A 150 10.04 9.94 3.88
C VAL A 150 10.62 8.83 3.02
N LEU A 151 9.89 8.43 1.97
CA LEU A 151 10.35 7.41 1.02
C LEU A 151 11.28 7.99 -0.04
N GLY A 152 11.11 9.28 -0.37
CA GLY A 152 11.90 9.97 -1.38
C GLY A 152 11.11 11.08 -2.06
N SER A 153 11.59 11.53 -3.22
CA SER A 153 10.91 12.56 -4.01
C SER A 153 10.90 12.24 -5.51
N SER A 154 9.80 12.59 -6.19
CA SER A 154 9.69 12.46 -7.65
C SER A 154 10.71 13.34 -8.39
N PRO A 155 11.34 12.86 -9.49
CA PRO A 155 11.12 11.57 -10.14
C PRO A 155 12.06 10.46 -9.66
N GLY A 156 12.85 10.69 -8.61
CA GLY A 156 13.92 9.79 -8.16
C GLY A 156 13.52 8.85 -7.03
N LEU A 157 12.23 8.77 -6.68
CA LEU A 157 11.75 7.86 -5.65
C LEU A 157 11.77 6.44 -6.21
N HIS A 158 12.72 5.66 -5.71
CA HIS A 158 12.73 4.21 -5.81
C HIS A 158 13.46 3.70 -4.57
N GLY A 159 12.79 2.88 -3.78
CA GLY A 159 13.30 2.51 -2.47
C GLY A 159 12.71 1.21 -1.96
N HIS A 160 13.60 0.39 -1.40
CA HIS A 160 13.25 -0.91 -0.84
C HIS A 160 13.37 -0.82 0.68
N GLY A 161 12.26 -1.05 1.37
CA GLY A 161 12.25 -1.17 2.83
C GLY A 161 12.41 -2.61 3.27
N GLU A 162 12.22 -2.86 4.56
CA GLU A 162 12.10 -4.21 5.10
C GLU A 162 10.73 -4.33 5.79
N TRP A 163 9.86 -5.16 5.23
CA TRP A 163 8.64 -5.64 5.87
C TRP A 163 9.03 -6.67 6.92
N GLN A 164 8.59 -6.52 8.16
CA GLN A 164 9.05 -7.38 9.25
C GLN A 164 7.92 -7.88 10.14
N VAL A 165 8.07 -9.12 10.60
CA VAL A 165 7.22 -9.73 11.63
C VAL A 165 8.12 -10.37 12.69
N ILE A 166 7.93 -10.00 13.95
CA ILE A 166 8.69 -10.52 15.10
C ILE A 166 7.76 -11.40 15.94
N LEU A 167 8.06 -12.69 15.99
CA LEU A 167 7.20 -13.69 16.65
C LEU A 167 7.97 -14.49 17.69
N PRO A 168 7.33 -14.94 18.77
CA PRO A 168 7.89 -16.00 19.60
C PRO A 168 8.20 -17.25 18.78
N GLU A 169 9.30 -17.91 19.09
CA GLU A 169 9.66 -19.20 18.49
C GLU A 169 8.54 -20.22 18.69
N GLY A 170 8.20 -20.96 17.62
CA GLY A 170 7.11 -21.95 17.62
C GLY A 170 5.70 -21.35 17.52
N THR A 171 5.56 -20.04 17.27
CA THR A 171 4.27 -19.45 16.86
C THR A 171 3.87 -20.04 15.50
N GLU A 172 2.60 -20.43 15.37
CA GLU A 172 2.06 -20.93 14.09
C GLU A 172 2.11 -19.82 13.03
N SER A 173 2.40 -20.19 11.79
CA SER A 173 2.35 -19.26 10.67
C SER A 173 0.92 -18.75 10.44
N GLY A 174 0.81 -17.50 10.00
CA GLY A 174 -0.45 -16.81 9.76
C GLY A 174 -0.23 -15.54 8.96
N GLU A 175 -1.31 -14.82 8.67
CA GLU A 175 -1.23 -13.49 8.05
C GLU A 175 -1.15 -12.42 9.13
N TYR A 176 -0.29 -11.44 8.90
CA TYR A 176 -0.10 -10.28 9.77
C TYR A 176 -0.31 -9.00 8.97
N LEU A 177 -1.04 -8.05 9.54
CA LEU A 177 -1.46 -6.85 8.83
C LEU A 177 -0.63 -5.63 9.22
N LEU A 178 -0.30 -4.82 8.22
CA LEU A 178 0.13 -3.44 8.35
C LEU A 178 -0.72 -2.60 7.40
N GLU A 179 -1.41 -1.60 7.94
CA GLU A 179 -2.12 -0.59 7.15
C GLU A 179 -1.31 0.70 7.12
N PHE A 180 -1.12 1.27 5.94
CA PHE A 180 -0.44 2.54 5.75
C PHE A 180 -1.19 3.42 4.77
N ARG A 181 -0.87 4.71 4.77
CA ARG A 181 -1.26 5.64 3.71
C ARG A 181 -0.07 6.48 3.31
N LEU A 182 -0.11 7.02 2.10
CA LEU A 182 0.88 7.96 1.61
C LEU A 182 0.39 9.39 1.78
N GLU A 183 1.31 10.26 2.17
CA GLU A 183 1.12 11.71 2.20
C GLU A 183 2.18 12.38 1.32
N ALA A 184 1.88 13.59 0.84
CA ALA A 184 2.82 14.42 0.12
C ALA A 184 2.85 15.84 0.70
N ASP A 185 3.98 16.53 0.54
CA ASP A 185 4.19 17.85 1.14
C ASP A 185 3.29 18.95 0.54
N ARG A 186 2.73 18.73 -0.67
CA ARG A 186 1.93 19.72 -1.42
C ARG A 186 0.91 19.07 -2.35
N ILE A 187 -0.17 19.83 -2.64
CA ILE A 187 -1.14 19.72 -3.76
C ILE A 187 -1.83 18.38 -4.01
N TYR A 188 -1.37 17.30 -3.39
CA TYR A 188 -2.01 16.01 -3.38
C TYR A 188 -2.71 15.81 -2.04
N ASP A 189 -3.93 15.27 -2.12
CA ASP A 189 -4.57 14.69 -0.96
C ASP A 189 -3.92 13.32 -0.64
N PRO A 190 -3.87 12.92 0.64
CA PRO A 190 -3.33 11.61 1.03
C PRO A 190 -4.02 10.45 0.30
N SER A 191 -3.30 9.34 0.11
CA SER A 191 -3.89 8.13 -0.45
C SER A 191 -4.98 7.56 0.46
N GLU A 192 -5.83 6.71 -0.11
CA GLU A 192 -6.60 5.76 0.71
C GLU A 192 -5.64 4.83 1.47
N PRO A 193 -6.03 4.32 2.65
CA PRO A 193 -5.24 3.31 3.36
C PRO A 193 -5.07 2.04 2.52
N ALA A 194 -3.83 1.59 2.38
CA ALA A 194 -3.42 0.34 1.77
C ALA A 194 -3.11 -0.71 2.85
N GLN A 195 -3.31 -1.99 2.55
CA GLN A 195 -3.10 -3.09 3.49
C GLN A 195 -2.01 -4.04 2.98
N ALA A 196 -0.86 -4.06 3.65
CA ALA A 196 0.16 -5.08 3.47
C ALA A 196 -0.21 -6.32 4.28
N ARG A 197 -0.34 -7.48 3.62
CA ARG A 197 -0.56 -8.78 4.29
C ARG A 197 0.73 -9.56 4.34
N LEU A 198 1.44 -9.49 5.45
CA LEU A 198 2.73 -10.16 5.64
C LEU A 198 2.49 -11.63 5.98
N VAL A 199 3.17 -12.53 5.26
CA VAL A 199 3.08 -13.98 5.47
C VAL A 199 4.47 -14.55 5.70
N PRO A 200 4.78 -14.99 6.94
CA PRO A 200 5.97 -15.78 7.21
C PRO A 200 5.99 -17.08 6.40
N VAL A 201 6.99 -17.23 5.53
CA VAL A 201 7.20 -18.43 4.71
C VAL A 201 8.47 -19.13 5.16
N GLU A 202 8.36 -20.43 5.47
CA GLU A 202 9.53 -21.26 5.74
C GLU A 202 10.33 -21.48 4.46
N GLY A 203 11.59 -21.04 4.46
CA GLY A 203 12.49 -21.13 3.32
C GLY A 203 13.62 -20.12 3.45
N ASP A 204 14.73 -20.37 2.76
CA ASP A 204 15.69 -19.32 2.48
C ASP A 204 15.06 -18.39 1.44
N GLY A 205 14.70 -17.17 1.85
CA GLY A 205 14.34 -16.06 0.95
C GLY A 205 15.51 -15.60 0.09
N HIS A 206 16.44 -16.51 -0.25
CA HIS A 206 17.43 -16.30 -1.27
C HIS A 206 16.70 -16.38 -2.59
N ASP A 207 16.35 -15.22 -3.13
CA ASP A 207 16.12 -15.10 -4.56
C ASP A 207 17.27 -15.79 -5.27
N ASP A 208 16.94 -16.86 -6.00
CA ASP A 208 17.86 -17.65 -6.81
C ASP A 208 18.41 -16.86 -8.00
N HIS A 209 18.57 -15.54 -7.88
CA HIS A 209 19.43 -14.72 -8.73
C HIS A 209 20.92 -15.02 -8.49
N GLU A 210 21.26 -16.28 -8.17
CA GLU A 210 22.57 -16.81 -8.50
C GLU A 210 22.71 -16.73 -10.02
N GLY A 211 23.46 -15.71 -10.43
CA GLY A 211 23.75 -15.40 -11.81
C GLY A 211 24.12 -16.67 -12.58
N HIS A 212 23.44 -16.84 -13.72
CA HIS A 212 24.05 -17.43 -14.88
C HIS A 212 25.24 -16.53 -15.31
N ASP A 213 26.32 -16.56 -14.53
CA ASP A 213 27.66 -16.26 -15.03
C ASP A 213 28.05 -17.48 -15.88
N GLU A 214 27.45 -17.59 -17.06
CA GLU A 214 28.00 -18.40 -18.14
C GLU A 214 29.32 -17.74 -18.54
N HIS A 215 30.36 -18.12 -17.79
CA HIS A 215 31.75 -17.96 -18.17
C HIS A 215 31.94 -18.64 -19.53
N ASP A 216 31.92 -17.84 -20.60
CA ASP A 216 32.47 -18.18 -21.90
C ASP A 216 33.99 -18.40 -21.77
N GLU A 217 34.38 -19.58 -21.31
CA GLU A 217 35.61 -20.25 -21.78
C GLU A 217 35.20 -20.91 -23.12
N ASP A 218 35.75 -20.55 -24.28
CA ASP A 218 37.12 -20.87 -24.63
C ASP A 218 37.64 -20.03 -25.80
N HIS A 219 38.88 -19.58 -25.61
CA HIS A 219 39.84 -19.33 -26.67
C HIS A 219 40.04 -20.59 -27.52
N ASP A 220 40.18 -20.45 -28.84
CA ASP A 220 41.23 -21.18 -29.55
C ASP A 220 41.64 -20.48 -30.85
N GLU A 221 42.94 -20.57 -31.08
CA GLU A 221 43.81 -19.84 -32.02
C GLU A 221 43.67 -20.32 -33.48
N ASP A 222 43.92 -19.43 -34.45
CA ASP A 222 44.67 -19.72 -35.70
C ASP A 222 45.14 -18.42 -36.40
#